data_AF-G9Y0I8-F1
#
_entry.id   AF-G9Y0I8-F1
#
_cell.length_a   1.000
_cell.length_b   1.000
_cell.length_c   1.000
_cell.angle_alpha   90.00
_cell.angle_beta   90.00
_cell.angle_gamma   90.00
#
_symmetry.space_group_name_H-M   'P 1'
#
loop_
_entity.id
_entity.type
_entity.pdbx_description
1 polymer ?
#
loop_
_entity_poly.entity_id
_entity_poly.type
_entity_poly.pdbx_seq_one_letter_code
_entity_poly.pdbx_strand_id
1 'polypeptide(L)'
;MAHPKAVRDAVRRDYIAQGIAPEVLGPMHGVSVASVIRWRRESRENGDDWDKQRAARRLSSGVPEDITRDLLLEFLEHHKHAMEQLRKAREGADGQAAMPADDYASLLAKLQDGFNKMIAASKRILPETDRLIVAAGVVEDLAAFLSEKHPSLMVGFLDVLPEFQQIVEKKYG
;
A
#
# COMPACT_ATOMS: atom_id res chain seq x y z
N MET A 1 15.67 -11.53 -30.91
CA MET A 1 14.53 -12.19 -31.60
C MET A 1 13.29 -11.33 -31.40
N ALA A 2 12.49 -11.12 -32.45
CA ALA A 2 11.24 -10.37 -32.35
C ALA A 2 10.17 -11.28 -31.71
N HIS A 3 9.68 -10.91 -30.53
CA HIS A 3 8.60 -11.65 -29.90
C HIS A 3 7.25 -11.29 -30.56
N PRO A 4 6.28 -12.22 -30.59
CA PRO A 4 4.96 -11.94 -31.14
C PRO A 4 4.25 -10.82 -30.38
N LYS A 5 3.49 -9.98 -31.10
CA LYS A 5 2.70 -8.89 -30.52
C LYS A 5 1.76 -9.37 -29.39
N ALA A 6 1.18 -10.56 -29.56
CA ALA A 6 0.30 -11.18 -28.56
C ALA A 6 0.98 -11.38 -27.19
N VAL A 7 2.28 -11.71 -27.15
CA VAL A 7 3.02 -11.88 -25.89
C VAL A 7 3.24 -10.53 -25.22
N ARG A 8 3.59 -9.49 -25.98
CA ARG A 8 3.73 -8.12 -25.46
C ARG A 8 2.41 -7.59 -24.91
N ASP A 9 1.30 -7.85 -25.60
CA ASP A 9 -0.04 -7.43 -25.16
C ASP A 9 -0.49 -8.19 -23.89
N ALA A 10 -0.14 -9.47 -23.77
CA ALA A 10 -0.39 -10.25 -22.56
C ALA A 10 0.40 -9.73 -21.36
N VAL A 11 1.71 -9.50 -21.54
CA VAL A 11 2.57 -8.90 -20.51
C VAL A 11 2.05 -7.52 -20.08
N ARG A 12 1.64 -6.67 -21.03
CA ARG A 12 1.05 -5.36 -20.75
C ARG A 12 -0.20 -5.48 -19.90
N ARG A 13 -1.12 -6.35 -20.29
CA ARG A 13 -2.37 -6.57 -19.56
C ARG A 13 -2.09 -6.99 -18.13
N ASP A 14 -1.24 -7.98 -17.91
CA ASP A 14 -1.01 -8.51 -16.56
C ASP A 14 -0.23 -7.51 -15.69
N TYR A 15 0.70 -6.75 -16.29
CA TYR A 15 1.39 -5.65 -15.63
C TYR A 15 0.42 -4.56 -15.14
N ILE A 16 -0.54 -4.14 -15.98
CA ILE A 16 -1.48 -3.06 -15.68
C ILE A 16 -2.63 -3.54 -14.79
N ALA A 17 -3.19 -4.71 -15.10
CA ALA A 17 -4.41 -5.23 -14.50
C ALA A 17 -4.17 -5.92 -13.17
N GLN A 18 -3.15 -6.78 -13.10
CA GLN A 18 -2.85 -7.59 -11.93
C GLN A 18 -1.69 -7.01 -11.10
N GLY A 19 -0.96 -6.03 -11.67
CA GLY A 19 0.13 -5.39 -10.95
C GLY A 19 1.31 -6.33 -10.69
N ILE A 20 1.57 -7.27 -11.58
CA ILE A 20 2.70 -8.21 -11.46
C ILE A 20 4.02 -7.50 -11.82
N ALA A 21 5.09 -7.82 -11.09
CA ALA A 21 6.40 -7.23 -11.30
C ALA A 21 7.11 -7.80 -12.55
N PRO A 22 7.96 -7.03 -13.26
CA PRO A 22 8.68 -7.47 -14.46
C PRO A 22 9.51 -8.75 -14.28
N GLU A 23 10.06 -8.95 -13.08
CA GLU A 23 10.88 -10.10 -12.69
C GLU A 23 10.08 -11.40 -12.69
N VAL A 24 8.78 -11.31 -12.46
CA VAL A 24 7.82 -12.42 -12.48
C VAL A 24 7.18 -12.56 -13.87
N LEU A 25 6.83 -11.43 -14.50
CA LEU A 25 6.23 -11.42 -15.84
C LEU A 25 7.13 -12.01 -16.91
N GLY A 26 8.44 -11.78 -16.83
CA GLY A 26 9.39 -12.33 -17.78
C GLY A 26 9.29 -13.86 -17.85
N PRO A 27 9.64 -14.58 -16.78
CA PRO A 27 9.50 -16.03 -16.71
C PRO A 27 8.08 -16.52 -17.01
N MET A 28 7.05 -15.86 -16.48
CA MET A 28 5.64 -16.24 -16.67
C MET A 28 5.20 -16.24 -18.14
N HIS A 29 5.71 -15.31 -18.94
CA HIS A 29 5.41 -15.20 -20.38
C HIS A 29 6.52 -15.76 -21.28
N GLY A 30 7.51 -16.44 -20.72
CA GLY A 30 8.62 -17.03 -21.48
C GLY A 30 9.54 -16.00 -22.15
N VAL A 31 9.70 -14.81 -21.55
CA VAL A 31 10.56 -13.73 -22.06
C VAL A 31 11.55 -13.24 -21.01
N SER A 32 12.63 -12.59 -21.44
CA SER A 32 13.58 -12.02 -20.48
C SER A 32 12.99 -10.80 -19.77
N VAL A 33 13.37 -10.60 -18.51
CA VAL A 33 13.01 -9.38 -17.74
C VAL A 33 13.44 -8.11 -18.49
N ALA A 34 14.61 -8.13 -19.12
CA ALA A 34 15.10 -7.04 -19.97
C ALA A 34 14.14 -6.71 -21.13
N SER A 35 13.46 -7.71 -21.71
CA SER A 35 12.47 -7.48 -22.77
C SER A 35 11.22 -6.79 -22.22
N VAL A 36 10.75 -7.19 -21.04
CA VAL A 36 9.62 -6.54 -20.36
C VAL A 36 9.92 -5.08 -20.04
N ILE A 37 11.12 -4.80 -19.51
CA ILE A 37 11.60 -3.43 -19.22
C ILE A 37 11.67 -2.60 -20.52
N ARG A 38 12.24 -3.17 -21.59
CA ARG A 38 12.34 -2.49 -22.88
C ARG A 38 10.96 -2.14 -23.45
N TRP A 39 10.00 -3.07 -23.42
CA TRP A 39 8.65 -2.80 -23.91
C TRP A 39 7.92 -1.74 -23.11
N ARG A 40 8.09 -1.70 -21.79
CA ARG A 40 7.54 -0.61 -20.97
C ARG A 40 8.10 0.75 -21.39
N ARG A 41 9.41 0.83 -21.62
CA ARG A 41 10.07 2.06 -22.07
C ARG A 41 9.58 2.48 -23.46
N GLU A 42 9.61 1.58 -24.44
CA GLU A 42 9.13 1.84 -25.81
C GLU A 42 7.65 2.24 -25.82
N SER A 43 6.80 1.60 -25.02
CA SER A 43 5.37 1.93 -24.99
C SER A 43 5.15 3.32 -24.41
N ARG A 44 5.91 3.68 -23.36
CA ARG A 44 5.90 5.03 -22.77
C ARG A 44 6.35 6.11 -23.76
N GLU A 45 7.40 5.84 -24.53
CA GLU A 45 7.89 6.75 -25.60
C GLU A 45 6.83 6.94 -26.70
N ASN A 46 6.02 5.92 -26.97
CA ASN A 46 4.89 5.96 -27.90
C ASN A 46 3.58 6.46 -27.27
N GLY A 47 3.62 7.01 -26.04
CA GLY A 47 2.45 7.57 -25.35
C GLY A 47 1.57 6.56 -24.59
N ASP A 48 1.87 5.27 -24.68
CA ASP A 48 1.21 4.19 -23.93
C ASP A 48 1.96 3.91 -22.62
N ASP A 49 1.77 4.79 -21.63
CA ASP A 49 2.42 4.68 -20.32
C ASP A 49 1.71 3.65 -19.42
N TRP A 50 2.30 2.45 -19.32
CA TRP A 50 1.76 1.35 -18.52
C TRP A 50 1.76 1.66 -17.02
N ASP A 51 2.71 2.49 -16.56
CA ASP A 51 2.85 2.84 -15.14
C ASP A 51 1.74 3.80 -14.73
N LYS A 52 1.46 4.80 -15.56
CA LYS A 52 0.30 5.69 -15.38
C LYS A 52 -1.01 4.92 -15.40
N GLN A 53 -1.18 3.97 -16.33
CA GLN A 53 -2.40 3.17 -16.41
C GLN A 53 -2.57 2.24 -15.20
N ARG A 54 -1.50 1.59 -14.74
CA ARG A 54 -1.51 0.77 -13.52
C ARG A 54 -1.84 1.62 -12.30
N ALA A 55 -1.27 2.83 -12.19
CA ALA A 55 -1.56 3.75 -11.10
C ALA A 55 -3.02 4.24 -11.15
N ALA A 56 -3.51 4.66 -12.31
CA ALA A 56 -4.91 5.04 -12.51
C ALA A 56 -5.87 3.89 -12.19
N ARG A 57 -5.51 2.66 -12.58
CA ARG A 57 -6.30 1.47 -12.24
C ARG A 57 -6.38 1.25 -10.74
N ARG A 58 -5.25 1.32 -10.03
CA ARG A 58 -5.21 1.21 -8.56
C ARG A 58 -6.04 2.28 -7.86
N LEU A 59 -6.04 3.50 -8.40
CA LEU A 59 -6.86 4.59 -7.90
C LEU A 59 -8.36 4.38 -8.18
N SER A 60 -8.70 3.81 -9.34
CA SER A 60 -10.09 3.50 -9.72
C SER A 60 -10.63 2.21 -9.10
N SER A 61 -9.75 1.26 -8.78
CA SER A 61 -10.09 -0.08 -8.31
C SER A 61 -10.12 -0.18 -6.79
N GLY A 62 -9.97 0.96 -6.08
CA GLY A 62 -9.87 1.10 -4.63
C GLY A 62 -9.74 -0.24 -3.92
N VAL A 63 -8.51 -0.74 -3.77
CA VAL A 63 -8.29 -2.02 -3.07
C VAL A 63 -9.07 -1.92 -1.76
N PRO A 64 -10.08 -2.77 -1.53
CA PRO A 64 -10.94 -2.64 -0.36
C PRO A 64 -10.07 -2.59 0.88
N GLU A 65 -10.37 -1.66 1.79
CA GLU A 65 -9.62 -1.50 3.03
C GLU A 65 -9.54 -2.83 3.80
N ASP A 66 -10.60 -3.63 3.72
CA ASP A 66 -10.68 -4.97 4.29
C ASP A 66 -9.59 -5.93 3.77
N ILE A 67 -9.36 -5.98 2.46
CA ILE A 67 -8.30 -6.84 1.87
C ILE A 67 -6.92 -6.37 2.32
N THR A 68 -6.73 -5.06 2.44
CA THR A 68 -5.47 -4.49 2.94
C THR A 68 -5.25 -4.86 4.40
N ARG A 69 -6.30 -4.76 5.21
CA ARG A 69 -6.30 -5.11 6.63
C ARG A 69 -6.00 -6.60 6.82
N ASP A 70 -6.63 -7.48 6.03
CA ASP A 70 -6.39 -8.92 6.06
C ASP A 70 -4.93 -9.27 5.71
N LEU A 71 -4.37 -8.65 4.67
CA LEU A 71 -2.95 -8.81 4.29
C LEU A 71 -1.99 -8.33 5.38
N LEU A 72 -2.34 -7.26 6.11
CA LEU A 72 -1.53 -6.76 7.23
C LEU A 72 -1.58 -7.72 8.42
N LEU A 73 -2.76 -8.28 8.73
CA LEU A 73 -2.93 -9.29 9.77
C LEU A 73 -2.15 -10.56 9.44
N GLU A 74 -2.24 -11.04 8.20
CA GLU A 74 -1.48 -12.19 7.70
C GLU A 74 0.04 -11.96 7.79
N PHE A 75 0.53 -10.76 7.42
CA PHE A 75 1.94 -10.41 7.59
C PHE A 75 2.38 -10.45 9.06
N LEU A 76 1.57 -9.90 9.98
CA LEU A 76 1.89 -9.87 11.40
C LEU A 76 1.95 -11.28 11.99
N GLU A 77 1.06 -12.17 11.56
CA GLU A 77 1.07 -13.58 11.95
C GLU A 77 2.33 -14.30 11.45
N HIS A 78 2.70 -14.12 10.18
CA HIS A 78 3.94 -14.66 9.63
C HIS A 78 5.19 -14.09 10.31
N HIS A 79 5.19 -12.80 10.64
CA HIS A 79 6.31 -12.16 11.34
C HIS A 79 6.49 -12.74 12.74
N LYS A 80 5.39 -12.92 13.48
CA LYS A 80 5.40 -13.58 14.80
C LYS A 80 5.94 -15.01 14.70
N HIS A 81 5.47 -15.79 13.72
CA HIS A 81 5.94 -17.14 13.48
C HIS A 81 7.44 -17.17 13.16
N ALA A 82 7.91 -16.31 12.27
CA ALA A 82 9.33 -16.22 11.90
C ALA A 82 10.23 -15.85 13.10
N MET A 83 9.78 -14.92 13.95
CA MET A 83 10.48 -14.56 15.19
C MET A 83 10.58 -15.72 16.17
N GLU A 84 9.52 -16.53 16.30
CA GLU A 84 9.52 -17.71 17.15
C GLU A 84 10.48 -18.79 16.63
N GLN A 85 10.46 -19.05 15.31
CA GLN A 85 11.38 -19.99 14.68
C GLN A 85 12.84 -19.54 14.80
N LEU A 86 13.10 -18.23 14.65
CA LEU A 86 14.44 -17.67 14.81
C LEU A 86 14.96 -17.82 16.26
N ARG A 87 14.09 -17.67 17.27
CA ARG A 87 14.44 -17.91 18.68
C ARG A 87 14.76 -19.40 18.94
N LYS A 88 13.92 -20.32 18.45
CA LYS A 88 14.18 -21.76 18.55
C LYS A 88 15.49 -22.15 17.88
N ALA A 89 15.80 -21.58 16.71
CA ALA A 89 17.06 -21.82 16.01
C ALA A 89 18.27 -21.28 16.81
N ARG A 90 18.12 -20.18 17.53
CA ARG A 90 19.16 -19.64 18.43
C ARG A 90 19.39 -20.52 19.65
N GLU A 91 18.33 -21.07 20.21
CA GLU A 91 18.39 -21.93 21.40
C GLU A 91 18.91 -23.34 21.08
N GLY A 92 18.84 -23.77 19.81
CA GLY A 92 19.25 -25.10 19.38
C GLY A 92 18.22 -26.14 19.81
N ALA A 93 17.06 -26.17 19.16
CA ALA A 93 16.03 -27.18 19.36
C ALA A 93 16.17 -28.37 18.39
N ASP A 94 15.57 -29.51 18.74
CA ASP A 94 15.42 -30.69 17.87
C ASP A 94 16.73 -31.28 17.31
N GLY A 95 17.77 -31.35 18.14
CA GLY A 95 19.06 -31.97 17.77
C GLY A 95 19.92 -31.15 16.82
N GLN A 96 19.54 -29.89 16.54
CA GLN A 96 20.32 -28.96 15.72
C GLN A 96 21.19 -28.06 16.61
N ALA A 97 22.39 -27.75 16.11
CA ALA A 97 23.30 -26.83 16.80
C ALA A 97 22.67 -25.43 16.87
N ALA A 98 22.84 -24.78 18.03
CA ALA A 98 22.43 -23.40 18.24
C ALA A 98 23.02 -22.47 17.16
N MET A 99 22.17 -21.64 16.56
CA MET A 99 22.58 -20.68 15.55
C MET A 99 23.65 -19.72 16.11
N PRO A 100 24.74 -19.44 15.35
CA PRO A 100 25.72 -18.43 15.74
C PRO A 100 25.08 -17.07 16.01
N ALA A 101 25.66 -16.31 16.94
CA ALA A 101 25.10 -15.02 17.35
C ALA A 101 25.04 -14.00 16.20
N ASP A 102 26.03 -14.01 15.32
CA ASP A 102 26.11 -13.10 14.17
C ASP A 102 25.03 -13.39 13.13
N ASP A 103 24.75 -14.67 12.86
CA ASP A 103 23.69 -15.10 11.95
C ASP A 103 22.31 -14.75 12.51
N TYR A 104 22.12 -14.96 13.81
CA TYR A 104 20.90 -14.58 14.53
C TYR A 104 20.66 -13.07 14.46
N ALA A 105 21.68 -12.25 14.73
CA ALA A 105 21.59 -10.80 14.66
C ALA A 105 21.28 -10.31 13.23
N SER A 106 21.91 -10.93 12.22
CA SER A 106 21.68 -10.62 10.81
C SER A 106 20.24 -10.91 10.36
N LEU A 107 19.70 -12.08 10.73
CA LEU A 107 18.32 -12.46 10.40
C LEU A 107 17.30 -11.62 11.16
N LEU A 108 17.57 -11.30 12.43
CA LEU A 108 16.72 -10.42 13.23
C LEU A 108 16.65 -9.01 12.62
N ALA A 109 17.78 -8.47 12.16
CA ALA A 109 17.82 -7.17 11.49
C ALA A 109 17.00 -7.17 10.18
N LYS A 110 17.06 -8.25 9.39
CA LYS A 110 16.24 -8.40 8.17
C LYS A 110 14.74 -8.47 8.47
N LEU A 111 14.36 -9.17 9.54
CA LEU A 111 12.96 -9.20 9.99
C LEU A 111 12.49 -7.81 10.44
N GLN A 112 13.29 -7.08 11.20
CA GLN A 112 13.00 -5.71 11.61
C GLN A 112 12.89 -4.74 10.43
N ASP A 113 13.78 -4.85 9.43
CA ASP A 113 13.72 -4.06 8.20
C ASP A 113 12.43 -4.36 7.40
N GLY A 114 12.05 -5.64 7.28
CA GLY A 114 10.79 -6.05 6.66
C GLY A 114 9.57 -5.50 7.39
N PHE A 115 9.55 -5.56 8.73
CA PHE A 115 8.50 -4.98 9.56
C PHE A 115 8.40 -3.46 9.37
N ASN A 116 9.53 -2.74 9.41
CA ASN A 116 9.56 -1.29 9.22
C ASN A 116 9.08 -0.88 7.83
N LYS A 117 9.43 -1.66 6.78
CA LYS A 117 8.93 -1.47 5.41
C LYS A 117 7.43 -1.72 5.33
N MET A 118 6.92 -2.75 5.99
CA MET A 118 5.49 -3.01 6.07
C MET A 118 4.77 -1.85 6.77
N ILE A 119 5.24 -1.37 7.92
CA ILE A 119 4.64 -0.22 8.61
C ILE A 119 4.68 1.03 7.73
N ALA A 120 5.80 1.31 7.07
CA ALA A 120 5.91 2.44 6.16
C ALA A 120 4.98 2.33 4.93
N ALA A 121 4.76 1.11 4.43
CA ALA A 121 3.81 0.84 3.36
C ALA A 121 2.36 0.92 3.86
N SER A 122 2.08 0.40 5.06
CA SER A 122 0.75 0.42 5.69
C SER A 122 0.26 1.86 5.87
N LYS A 123 1.11 2.79 6.32
CA LYS A 123 0.81 4.24 6.40
C LYS A 123 0.48 4.89 5.05
N ARG A 124 0.82 4.26 3.93
CA ARG A 124 0.55 4.74 2.56
C ARG A 124 -0.66 4.05 1.92
N ILE A 125 -1.12 2.93 2.50
CA ILE A 125 -2.14 2.04 1.91
C ILE A 125 -3.39 2.00 2.80
N LEU A 126 -3.25 1.95 4.13
CA LEU A 126 -4.30 2.31 5.07
C LEU A 126 -4.39 3.84 5.08
N PRO A 127 -5.48 4.45 4.59
CA PRO A 127 -5.78 5.79 5.01
C PRO A 127 -6.12 5.69 6.51
N GLU A 128 -5.15 5.94 7.39
CA GLU A 128 -5.46 6.28 8.79
C GLU A 128 -6.08 7.68 8.84
N THR A 129 -7.22 7.85 8.18
CA THR A 129 -8.38 8.50 8.76
C THR A 129 -9.52 8.17 7.85
N ASP A 130 -10.58 7.61 8.44
CA ASP A 130 -11.89 7.70 7.85
C ASP A 130 -12.04 9.15 7.37
N ARG A 131 -12.11 9.38 6.07
CA ARG A 131 -11.99 10.74 5.51
C ARG A 131 -13.07 11.65 6.09
N LEU A 132 -14.18 11.03 6.49
CA LEU A 132 -15.23 11.62 7.29
C LEU A 132 -14.76 12.09 8.67
N ILE A 133 -13.98 11.30 9.41
CA ILE A 133 -13.42 11.68 10.72
C ILE A 133 -12.46 12.87 10.60
N VAL A 134 -11.57 12.89 9.60
CA VAL A 134 -10.68 14.06 9.39
C VAL A 134 -11.48 15.28 8.95
N ALA A 135 -12.46 15.10 8.06
CA ALA A 135 -13.30 16.20 7.62
C ALA A 135 -14.15 16.76 8.79
N ALA A 136 -14.69 15.89 9.65
CA ALA A 136 -15.39 16.28 10.86
C ALA A 136 -14.47 17.01 11.83
N GLY A 137 -13.25 16.50 12.07
CA GLY A 137 -12.26 17.16 12.93
C GLY A 137 -11.88 18.56 12.46
N VAL A 138 -11.73 18.79 11.15
CA VAL A 138 -11.45 20.13 10.60
C VAL A 138 -12.62 21.10 10.82
N VAL A 139 -13.86 20.60 10.75
CA VAL A 139 -15.07 21.40 11.04
C VAL A 139 -15.16 21.76 12.52
N GLU A 140 -14.81 20.82 13.42
CA GLU A 140 -14.73 21.06 14.86
C GLU A 140 -13.63 22.07 15.21
N ASP A 141 -12.45 21.97 14.60
CA ASP A 141 -11.35 22.93 14.78
C ASP A 141 -11.75 24.34 14.32
N LEU A 142 -12.49 24.45 13.22
CA LEU A 142 -13.03 25.73 12.76
C LEU A 142 -14.05 26.29 13.76
N ALA A 143 -14.93 25.44 14.31
CA ALA A 143 -15.87 25.85 15.35
C ALA A 143 -15.12 26.37 16.59
N ALA A 144 -14.08 25.65 17.04
CA ALA A 144 -13.25 26.08 18.17
C ALA A 144 -12.56 27.43 17.90
N PHE A 145 -11.97 27.60 16.71
CA PHE A 145 -11.34 28.84 16.28
C PHE A 145 -12.33 30.02 16.26
N LEU A 146 -13.52 29.83 15.71
CA LEU A 146 -14.56 30.86 15.69
C LEU A 146 -15.04 31.18 17.10
N SER A 147 -15.19 30.18 17.97
CA SER A 147 -15.59 30.38 19.36
C SER A 147 -14.59 31.25 20.12
N GLU A 148 -13.29 31.09 19.84
CA GLU A 148 -12.23 31.80 20.55
C GLU A 148 -11.93 33.19 19.94
N LYS A 149 -11.87 33.28 18.61
CA LYS A 149 -11.39 34.48 17.90
C LYS A 149 -12.49 35.31 17.26
N HIS A 150 -13.62 34.71 16.92
CA HIS A 150 -14.72 35.38 16.21
C HIS A 150 -16.11 34.96 16.75
N PRO A 151 -16.43 35.18 18.04
CA PRO A 151 -17.65 34.65 18.65
C PRO A 151 -18.95 35.13 17.98
N SER A 152 -18.93 36.33 17.38
CA SER A 152 -20.05 36.89 16.63
C SER A 152 -20.46 36.08 15.40
N LEU A 153 -19.54 35.27 14.85
CA LEU A 153 -19.81 34.40 13.71
C LEU A 153 -20.39 33.04 14.11
N MET A 154 -20.36 32.69 15.41
CA MET A 154 -20.73 31.35 15.89
C MET A 154 -22.20 31.02 15.61
N VAL A 155 -23.09 31.99 15.84
CA VAL A 155 -24.54 31.79 15.64
C VAL A 155 -24.82 31.45 14.17
N GLY A 156 -24.33 32.27 13.24
CA GLY A 156 -24.50 32.01 11.80
C GLY A 156 -23.76 30.76 11.31
N PHE A 157 -22.64 30.39 11.94
CA PHE A 157 -21.93 29.15 11.62
C PHE A 157 -22.75 27.91 12.02
N LEU A 158 -23.35 27.91 13.22
CA LEU A 158 -24.20 26.80 13.67
C LEU A 158 -25.48 26.67 12.84
N ASP A 159 -26.03 27.78 12.34
CA ASP A 159 -27.23 27.78 11.49
C ASP A 159 -27.01 27.02 10.17
N VAL A 160 -25.80 27.10 9.58
CA VAL A 160 -25.48 26.45 8.29
C VAL A 160 -24.81 25.09 8.44
N LEU A 161 -24.35 24.75 9.65
CA LEU A 161 -23.59 23.53 9.93
C LEU A 161 -24.34 22.24 9.53
N PRO A 162 -25.65 22.07 9.79
CA PRO A 162 -26.38 20.86 9.39
C PRO A 162 -26.42 20.62 7.87
N GLU A 163 -26.56 21.69 7.07
CA GLU A 163 -26.52 21.60 5.61
C GLU A 163 -25.12 21.25 5.11
N PHE A 164 -24.09 21.84 5.73
CA PHE A 164 -22.71 21.54 5.39
C PHE A 164 -22.31 20.11 5.78
N GLN A 165 -22.81 19.59 6.90
CA GLN A 165 -22.57 18.21 7.34
C GLN A 165 -23.06 17.20 6.29
N GLN A 166 -24.21 17.42 5.65
CA GLN A 166 -24.69 16.56 4.56
C GLN A 166 -23.75 16.56 3.36
N ILE A 167 -23.09 17.69 3.07
CA ILE A 167 -22.08 17.79 2.00
C ILE A 167 -20.84 16.99 2.39
N VAL A 168 -20.43 17.04 3.66
CA VAL A 168 -19.28 16.31 4.19
C VAL A 168 -19.55 14.81 4.17
N GLU A 169 -20.69 14.34 4.67
CA GLU A 169 -21.11 12.94 4.63
C GLU A 169 -21.16 12.42 3.19
N LYS A 170 -21.76 13.18 2.26
CA LYS A 170 -21.84 12.78 0.84
C LYS A 170 -20.47 12.70 0.14
N LYS A 171 -19.48 13.48 0.57
CA LYS A 171 -18.16 13.56 -0.09
C LYS A 171 -17.10 12.68 0.56
N TYR A 172 -17.22 12.42 1.86
CA TYR A 172 -16.16 11.83 2.67
C TYR A 172 -16.61 10.63 3.52
N GLY A 173 -17.93 10.42 3.68
CA GLY A 173 -18.52 9.21 4.27
C GLY A 173 -18.81 8.11 3.26
#